data_AF-X0ZP27-F1
#
_entry.id   AF-X0ZP27-F1
#
_cell.length_a   1.000
_cell.length_b   1.000
_cell.length_c   1.000
_cell.angle_alpha   90.00
_cell.angle_beta   90.00
_cell.angle_gamma   90.00
#
_symmetry.space_group_name_H-M   'P 1'
#
loop_
_entity.id
_entity.type
_entity.pdbx_description
1 polymer ?
#
loop_
_entity_poly.entity_id
_entity_poly.type
_entity_poly.pdbx_seq_one_letter_code
_entity_poly.pdbx_strand_id
1 'polypeptide(L)'
;DDWDNRYGSTGLWRKLSRDLYVTTLSKCEIDFYLALSSQQLQRNKISQDIPARIDSLNQTHNIAYSQLLKARTLALLARTDPAYKPLAKKEFDLLMERSDMRHSTVFKIAIERIKLFGPTAPDQLKTIAESIAKSRCKDDIELVLSLAFLQRQHDTDAFEKIVQLRPETESFLGSLILQNLSCQIKAGKLTEQTLRQITVFEAELAVQQIWNNISEEHQTLLDYLAGTEKFQTPLILYVTAVTLADSSPTRAVKLLVKASKLQQQQKSEMLETSADEIAEQAAKLAYNLLTQNSLNCPAALHAFENYSAIANEKIDEELEYLYSIVLNDCGRTTKSKELLQKIADRPAGRWRNRAKLDLITAAIQQSQSKNREKRSELLKKLGVLIADCTGKNKSDSQLRAEAITLYCKLLLESQDKDS
;
A
#
# COMPACT_ATOMS: atom_id res chain seq x y z
N ASP A 1 12.36 0.00 -60.72
CA ASP A 1 12.51 -1.11 -61.70
C ASP A 1 11.72 -2.32 -61.26
N ASP A 2 10.83 -2.81 -62.12
CA ASP A 2 9.99 -3.97 -61.85
C ASP A 2 10.82 -5.25 -62.02
N TRP A 3 11.35 -5.77 -60.91
CA TRP A 3 12.13 -7.00 -60.85
C TRP A 3 11.32 -8.21 -61.31
N ASP A 4 9.99 -8.20 -61.18
CA ASP A 4 9.13 -9.26 -61.69
C ASP A 4 9.05 -9.24 -63.22
N ASN A 5 9.17 -8.06 -63.85
CA ASN A 5 9.29 -7.95 -65.31
C ASN A 5 10.67 -8.38 -65.82
N ARG A 6 11.73 -8.22 -65.01
CA ARG A 6 13.11 -8.56 -65.41
C ARG A 6 13.48 -10.02 -65.16
N TYR A 7 12.94 -10.65 -64.12
CA TYR A 7 13.38 -11.97 -63.66
C TYR A 7 12.24 -12.98 -63.46
N GLY A 8 11.04 -12.66 -63.96
CA GLY A 8 9.87 -13.53 -63.92
C GLY A 8 8.96 -13.26 -62.72
N SER A 9 7.65 -13.30 -62.99
CA SER A 9 6.59 -12.88 -62.06
C SER A 9 6.24 -13.96 -61.02
N THR A 10 7.23 -14.35 -60.22
CA THR A 10 7.04 -15.34 -59.14
C THR A 10 6.45 -14.75 -57.86
N GLY A 11 6.41 -13.41 -57.75
CA GLY A 11 5.95 -12.69 -56.55
C GLY A 11 6.94 -12.74 -55.37
N LEU A 12 8.04 -13.49 -55.49
CA LEU A 12 9.07 -13.61 -54.46
C LEU A 12 9.79 -12.27 -54.23
N TRP A 13 10.00 -11.47 -55.27
CA TRP A 13 10.62 -10.14 -55.16
C TRP A 13 9.74 -9.16 -54.39
N ARG A 14 8.42 -9.15 -54.64
CA ARG A 14 7.47 -8.34 -53.87
C ARG A 14 7.41 -8.78 -52.41
N LYS A 15 7.45 -10.10 -52.15
CA LYS A 15 7.51 -10.63 -50.79
C LYS A 15 8.79 -10.20 -50.07
N LEU A 16 9.96 -10.40 -50.69
CA LEU A 16 11.24 -9.99 -50.12
C LEU A 16 11.30 -8.49 -49.85
N SER A 17 10.82 -7.65 -50.78
CA SER A 17 10.75 -6.20 -50.60
C SER A 17 9.85 -5.81 -49.42
N ARG A 18 8.69 -6.45 -49.28
CA ARG A 18 7.80 -6.26 -48.13
C ARG A 18 8.44 -6.72 -46.83
N ASP A 19 9.09 -7.87 -46.81
CA ASP A 19 9.75 -8.41 -45.63
C ASP A 19 10.90 -7.48 -45.18
N LEU A 20 11.73 -7.01 -46.12
CA LEU A 20 12.78 -6.01 -45.84
C LEU A 20 12.20 -4.71 -45.29
N TYR A 21 11.09 -4.23 -45.85
CA TYR A 21 10.41 -3.05 -45.36
C TYR A 21 9.94 -3.23 -43.91
N VAL A 22 9.23 -4.34 -43.63
CA VAL A 22 8.71 -4.65 -42.29
C VAL A 22 9.85 -4.81 -41.29
N THR A 23 10.89 -5.59 -41.61
CA THR A 23 12.06 -5.78 -40.74
C THR A 23 12.78 -4.48 -40.45
N THR A 24 12.97 -3.62 -41.45
CA THR A 24 13.63 -2.31 -41.26
C THR A 24 12.80 -1.40 -40.38
N LEU A 25 11.47 -1.38 -40.57
CA LEU A 25 10.56 -0.60 -39.74
C LEU A 25 10.53 -1.12 -38.29
N SER A 26 10.47 -2.43 -38.07
CA SER A 26 10.60 -3.03 -36.73
C SER A 26 11.93 -2.70 -36.06
N LYS A 27 13.03 -2.67 -36.84
CA LYS A 27 14.33 -2.20 -36.32
C LYS A 27 14.27 -0.74 -35.86
N CYS A 28 13.65 0.15 -36.64
CA CYS A 28 13.45 1.54 -36.24
C CYS A 28 12.62 1.67 -34.95
N GLU A 29 11.60 0.82 -34.77
CA GLU A 29 10.79 0.78 -33.55
C GLU A 29 11.61 0.30 -32.35
N ILE A 30 12.41 -0.76 -32.50
CA ILE A 30 13.33 -1.25 -31.47
C ILE A 30 14.34 -0.15 -31.09
N ASP A 31 14.95 0.51 -32.09
CA ASP A 31 15.90 1.61 -31.87
C ASP A 31 15.21 2.78 -31.12
N PHE A 32 13.93 3.08 -31.41
CA PHE A 32 13.16 4.09 -30.68
C PHE A 32 12.96 3.71 -29.21
N TYR A 33 12.56 2.47 -28.91
CA TYR A 33 12.42 2.01 -27.52
C TYR A 33 13.76 1.97 -26.78
N LEU A 34 14.84 1.59 -27.45
CA LEU A 34 16.20 1.66 -26.90
C LEU A 34 16.60 3.11 -26.59
N ALA A 35 16.24 4.06 -27.45
CA ALA A 35 16.49 5.48 -27.19
C ALA A 35 15.72 5.99 -25.96
N LEU A 36 14.46 5.56 -25.78
CA LEU A 36 13.65 5.92 -24.62
C LEU A 36 14.30 5.47 -23.29
N SER A 37 14.88 4.28 -23.24
CA SER A 37 15.55 3.75 -22.04
C SER A 37 16.99 4.22 -21.84
N SER A 38 17.59 4.90 -22.83
CA SER A 38 18.99 5.32 -22.80
C SER A 38 19.21 6.66 -22.09
N GLN A 39 20.46 6.87 -21.64
CA GLN A 39 20.93 8.17 -21.16
C GLN A 39 20.93 9.22 -22.28
N GLN A 40 20.87 10.51 -21.93
CA GLN A 40 20.61 11.61 -22.87
C GLN A 40 21.51 11.61 -24.12
N LEU A 41 22.84 11.43 -23.96
CA LEU A 41 23.77 11.47 -25.09
C LEU A 41 23.57 10.28 -26.05
N GLN A 42 23.35 9.07 -25.50
CA GLN A 42 23.06 7.88 -26.30
C GLN A 42 21.67 7.94 -26.94
N ARG A 43 20.66 8.43 -26.22
CA ARG A 43 19.31 8.65 -26.73
C ARG A 43 19.32 9.51 -27.99
N ASN A 44 20.03 10.63 -27.95
CA ASN A 44 20.10 11.56 -29.09
C ASN A 44 20.78 10.91 -30.28
N LYS A 45 21.90 10.21 -30.06
CA LYS A 45 22.62 9.48 -31.12
C LYS A 45 21.73 8.44 -31.80
N ILE A 46 21.02 7.61 -31.03
CA ILE A 46 20.13 6.57 -31.58
C ILE A 46 18.94 7.22 -32.32
N SER A 47 18.37 8.28 -31.76
CA SER A 47 17.18 8.94 -32.31
C SER A 47 17.44 9.69 -33.61
N GLN A 48 18.65 10.19 -33.85
CA GLN A 48 18.99 10.95 -35.07
C GLN A 48 18.94 10.12 -36.36
N ASP A 49 19.25 8.82 -36.28
CA ASP A 49 19.30 7.94 -37.45
C ASP A 49 17.91 7.48 -37.92
N ILE A 50 16.94 7.41 -37.00
CA ILE A 50 15.62 6.83 -37.26
C ILE A 50 14.82 7.61 -38.32
N PRO A 51 14.71 8.97 -38.27
CA PRO A 51 13.95 9.72 -39.26
C PRO A 51 14.47 9.53 -40.69
N ALA A 52 15.80 9.54 -40.89
CA ALA A 52 16.41 9.35 -42.20
C ALA A 52 16.14 7.95 -42.77
N ARG A 53 16.19 6.90 -41.93
CA ARG A 53 15.82 5.54 -42.34
C ARG A 53 14.35 5.44 -42.73
N ILE A 54 13.46 6.09 -41.97
CA ILE A 54 12.03 6.13 -42.29
C ILE A 54 11.78 6.90 -43.59
N ASP A 55 12.48 8.01 -43.83
CA ASP A 55 12.35 8.76 -45.07
C ASP A 55 12.76 7.94 -46.29
N SER A 56 13.84 7.15 -46.19
CA SER A 56 14.23 6.20 -47.23
C SER A 56 13.17 5.12 -47.46
N LEU A 57 12.55 4.58 -46.40
CA LEU A 57 11.48 3.59 -46.51
C LEU A 57 10.20 4.16 -47.14
N ASN A 58 9.84 5.40 -46.77
CA ASN A 58 8.62 6.06 -47.21
C ASN A 58 8.64 6.46 -48.70
N GLN A 59 9.82 6.50 -49.34
CA GLN A 59 9.92 6.61 -50.81
C GLN A 59 9.25 5.44 -51.53
N THR A 60 9.17 4.27 -50.88
CA THR A 60 8.61 3.05 -51.46
C THR A 60 7.19 2.80 -50.97
N HIS A 61 6.98 2.89 -49.65
CA HIS A 61 5.69 2.66 -49.01
C HIS A 61 5.47 3.67 -47.87
N ASN A 62 4.63 4.67 -48.12
CA ASN A 62 4.26 5.69 -47.14
C ASN A 62 3.00 5.26 -46.36
N ILE A 63 3.20 4.60 -45.21
CA ILE A 63 2.12 4.17 -44.32
C ILE A 63 2.03 5.07 -43.09
N ALA A 64 0.83 5.23 -42.53
CA ALA A 64 0.62 6.09 -41.35
C ALA A 64 1.48 5.68 -40.14
N TYR A 65 1.76 4.38 -39.96
CA TYR A 65 2.54 3.91 -38.82
C TYR A 65 4.03 4.31 -38.89
N SER A 66 4.68 4.20 -40.06
CA SER A 66 6.09 4.64 -40.21
C SER A 66 6.22 6.15 -39.97
N GLN A 67 5.25 6.92 -40.48
CA GLN A 67 5.20 8.35 -40.25
C GLN A 67 4.92 8.71 -38.77
N LEU A 68 4.07 7.96 -38.06
CA LEU A 68 3.89 8.11 -36.61
C LEU A 68 5.19 7.85 -35.85
N LEU A 69 5.93 6.80 -36.20
CA LEU A 69 7.22 6.50 -35.59
C LEU A 69 8.21 7.66 -35.81
N LYS A 70 8.26 8.23 -37.03
CA LYS A 70 9.07 9.42 -37.33
C LYS A 70 8.67 10.61 -36.46
N ALA A 71 7.37 10.91 -36.35
CA ALA A 71 6.86 11.99 -35.53
C ALA A 71 7.23 11.82 -34.04
N ARG A 72 7.09 10.60 -33.50
CA ARG A 72 7.47 10.26 -32.11
C ARG A 72 8.97 10.44 -31.87
N THR A 73 9.82 10.01 -32.80
CA THR A 73 11.26 10.19 -32.67
C THR A 73 11.65 11.67 -32.69
N LEU A 74 11.08 12.47 -33.60
CA LEU A 74 11.31 13.90 -33.64
C LEU A 74 10.82 14.59 -32.37
N ALA A 75 9.68 14.16 -31.82
CA ALA A 75 9.18 14.63 -30.53
C ALA A 75 10.13 14.28 -29.37
N LEU A 76 10.73 13.09 -29.39
CA LEU A 76 11.73 12.69 -28.40
C LEU A 76 12.98 13.56 -28.47
N LEU A 77 13.50 13.82 -29.68
CA LEU A 77 14.63 14.73 -29.91
C LEU A 77 14.32 16.16 -29.44
N ALA A 78 13.09 16.63 -29.68
CA ALA A 78 12.61 17.94 -29.28
C ALA A 78 12.67 18.21 -27.77
N ARG A 79 12.72 17.17 -26.93
CA ARG A 79 12.92 17.30 -25.48
C ARG A 79 14.32 17.79 -25.11
N THR A 80 15.30 17.56 -25.98
CA THR A 80 16.70 17.95 -25.76
C THR A 80 17.16 19.09 -26.66
N ASP A 81 16.61 19.17 -27.88
CA ASP A 81 16.93 20.20 -28.85
C ASP A 81 15.61 20.76 -29.43
N PRO A 82 15.19 21.97 -29.02
CA PRO A 82 13.94 22.59 -29.48
C PRO A 82 13.82 22.75 -31.01
N ALA A 83 14.92 22.70 -31.77
CA ALA A 83 14.90 22.82 -33.23
C ALA A 83 14.10 21.69 -33.91
N TYR A 84 13.96 20.53 -33.27
CA TYR A 84 13.15 19.42 -33.79
C TYR A 84 11.65 19.59 -33.56
N LYS A 85 11.22 20.52 -32.70
CA LYS A 85 9.80 20.72 -32.36
C LYS A 85 8.92 21.09 -33.56
N PRO A 86 9.32 22.02 -34.46
CA PRO A 86 8.56 22.32 -35.68
C PRO A 86 8.50 21.13 -36.66
N LEU A 87 9.58 20.35 -36.74
CA LEU A 87 9.62 19.15 -37.59
C LEU A 87 8.64 18.08 -37.10
N ALA A 88 8.63 17.81 -35.79
CA ALA A 88 7.66 16.91 -35.17
C ALA A 88 6.22 17.40 -35.40
N LYS A 89 5.98 18.72 -35.27
CA LYS A 89 4.66 19.32 -35.51
C LYS A 89 4.18 19.04 -36.94
N LYS A 90 5.04 19.30 -37.93
CA LYS A 90 4.74 19.07 -39.35
C LYS A 90 4.34 17.62 -39.61
N GLU A 91 5.08 16.65 -39.05
CA GLU A 91 4.74 15.23 -39.24
C GLU A 91 3.42 14.86 -38.56
N PHE A 92 3.12 15.39 -37.37
CA PHE A 92 1.82 15.18 -36.73
C PHE A 92 0.66 15.85 -37.49
N ASP A 93 0.86 17.03 -38.07
CA ASP A 93 -0.13 17.70 -38.90
C ASP A 93 -0.44 16.88 -40.16
N LEU A 94 0.60 16.40 -40.86
CA LEU A 94 0.45 15.52 -42.03
C LEU A 94 -0.27 14.21 -41.69
N LEU A 95 0.00 13.63 -40.52
CA LEU A 95 -0.70 12.43 -40.07
C LEU A 95 -2.20 12.67 -39.85
N MET A 96 -2.60 13.83 -39.32
CA MET A 96 -4.00 14.15 -39.07
C MET A 96 -4.83 14.32 -40.35
N GLU A 97 -4.19 14.61 -41.48
CA GLU A 97 -4.84 14.75 -42.80
C GLU A 97 -5.10 13.40 -43.48
N ARG A 98 -4.54 12.31 -42.97
CA ARG A 98 -4.66 10.98 -43.58
C ARG A 98 -6.01 10.33 -43.28
N SER A 99 -6.59 9.69 -44.29
CA SER A 99 -7.84 8.92 -44.17
C SER A 99 -7.65 7.42 -44.00
N ASP A 100 -6.43 6.90 -44.22
CA ASP A 100 -6.11 5.46 -44.23
C ASP A 100 -5.74 4.88 -42.86
N MET A 101 -6.08 5.59 -41.77
CA MET A 101 -5.64 5.25 -40.41
C MET A 101 -6.64 4.37 -39.65
N ARG A 102 -6.10 3.43 -38.88
CA ARG A 102 -6.88 2.70 -37.86
C ARG A 102 -7.24 3.64 -36.71
N HIS A 103 -8.39 3.44 -36.06
CA HIS A 103 -8.82 4.27 -34.92
C HIS A 103 -7.77 4.33 -33.79
N SER A 104 -7.09 3.22 -33.48
CA SER A 104 -6.01 3.21 -32.46
C SER A 104 -4.85 4.12 -32.83
N THR A 105 -4.47 4.17 -34.11
CA THR A 105 -3.43 5.07 -34.62
C THR A 105 -3.84 6.54 -34.45
N VAL A 106 -5.10 6.88 -34.74
CA VAL A 106 -5.63 8.24 -34.55
C VAL A 106 -5.52 8.69 -33.09
N PHE A 107 -5.92 7.83 -32.14
CA PHE A 107 -5.79 8.16 -30.72
C PHE A 107 -4.33 8.25 -30.27
N LYS A 108 -3.44 7.35 -30.72
CA LYS A 108 -2.00 7.42 -30.42
C LYS A 108 -1.39 8.74 -30.94
N ILE A 109 -1.74 9.17 -32.15
CA ILE A 109 -1.32 10.46 -32.71
C ILE A 109 -1.78 11.62 -31.82
N ALA A 110 -3.06 11.65 -31.46
CA ALA A 110 -3.61 12.72 -30.62
C ALA A 110 -2.91 12.81 -29.26
N ILE A 111 -2.70 11.67 -28.59
CA ILE A 111 -2.00 11.60 -27.31
C ILE A 111 -0.56 12.08 -27.43
N GLU A 112 0.20 11.60 -28.41
CA GLU A 112 1.61 11.99 -28.60
C GLU A 112 1.76 13.46 -28.99
N ARG A 113 0.82 14.01 -29.77
CA ARG A 113 0.76 15.43 -30.09
C ARG A 113 0.53 16.28 -28.84
N ILE A 114 -0.43 15.90 -27.99
CA ILE A 114 -0.71 16.63 -26.74
C ILE A 114 0.49 16.57 -25.79
N LYS A 115 1.19 15.42 -25.69
CA LYS A 115 2.44 15.30 -24.91
C LYS A 115 3.50 16.34 -25.30
N LEU A 116 3.56 16.72 -26.59
CA LEU A 116 4.59 17.65 -27.10
C LEU A 116 4.14 19.12 -27.11
N PHE A 117 2.87 19.39 -27.40
CA PHE A 117 2.35 20.74 -27.63
C PHE A 117 1.38 21.23 -26.56
N GLY A 118 0.99 20.36 -25.63
CA GLY A 118 -0.10 20.60 -24.71
C GLY A 118 -1.48 20.46 -25.38
N PRO A 119 -2.55 20.44 -24.58
CA PRO A 119 -3.91 20.40 -25.09
C PRO A 119 -4.27 21.73 -25.77
N THR A 120 -4.96 21.67 -26.90
CA THR A 120 -5.45 22.86 -27.61
C THR A 120 -6.75 23.41 -27.02
N ALA A 121 -7.46 22.60 -26.24
CA ALA A 121 -8.67 22.98 -25.51
C ALA A 121 -8.70 22.29 -24.14
N PRO A 122 -9.29 22.92 -23.09
CA PRO A 122 -9.33 22.36 -21.74
C PRO A 122 -9.91 20.93 -21.67
N ASP A 123 -10.97 20.66 -22.43
CA ASP A 123 -11.69 19.37 -22.40
C ASP A 123 -11.18 18.35 -23.43
N GLN A 124 -10.06 18.62 -24.11
CA GLN A 124 -9.57 17.76 -25.19
C GLN A 124 -9.24 16.34 -24.69
N LEU A 125 -8.57 16.23 -23.53
CA LEU A 125 -8.21 14.94 -22.96
C LEU A 125 -9.42 14.12 -22.52
N LYS A 126 -10.45 14.80 -21.99
CA LYS A 126 -11.74 14.17 -21.65
C LYS A 126 -12.46 13.66 -22.89
N THR A 127 -12.49 14.47 -23.95
CA THR A 127 -13.09 14.11 -25.24
C THR A 127 -12.42 12.88 -25.86
N ILE A 128 -11.07 12.78 -25.77
CA ILE A 128 -10.31 11.61 -26.22
C ILE A 128 -10.68 10.38 -25.37
N ALA A 129 -10.75 10.50 -24.05
CA ALA A 129 -11.13 9.39 -23.16
C ALA A 129 -12.53 8.84 -23.50
N GLU A 130 -13.52 9.73 -23.64
CA GLU A 130 -14.89 9.35 -24.03
C GLU A 130 -14.94 8.70 -25.42
N SER A 131 -14.14 9.21 -26.36
CA SER A 131 -14.05 8.65 -27.71
C SER A 131 -13.43 7.26 -27.72
N ILE A 132 -12.38 7.02 -26.91
CA ILE A 132 -11.78 5.70 -26.76
C ILE A 132 -12.80 4.74 -26.15
N ALA A 133 -13.49 5.13 -25.08
CA ALA A 133 -14.49 4.31 -24.40
C ALA A 133 -15.66 3.89 -25.33
N LYS A 134 -16.06 4.76 -26.27
CA LYS A 134 -17.10 4.49 -27.27
C LYS A 134 -16.60 3.74 -28.52
N SER A 135 -15.29 3.52 -28.64
CA SER A 135 -14.67 2.92 -29.83
C SER A 135 -14.33 1.43 -29.64
N ARG A 136 -13.85 0.81 -30.72
CA ARG A 136 -13.26 -0.54 -30.67
C ARG A 136 -11.93 -0.61 -29.89
N CYS A 137 -11.35 0.54 -29.54
CA CYS A 137 -10.09 0.63 -28.79
C CYS A 137 -10.30 0.71 -27.28
N LYS A 138 -11.54 0.54 -26.78
CA LYS A 138 -11.85 0.64 -25.35
C LYS A 138 -10.99 -0.29 -24.48
N ASP A 139 -10.60 -1.45 -25.01
CA ASP A 139 -9.83 -2.48 -24.31
C ASP A 139 -8.33 -2.48 -24.69
N ASP A 140 -7.88 -1.46 -25.43
CA ASP A 140 -6.45 -1.24 -25.74
C ASP A 140 -5.76 -0.62 -24.51
N ILE A 141 -5.24 -1.49 -23.63
CA ILE A 141 -4.63 -1.10 -22.35
C ILE A 141 -3.47 -0.11 -22.56
N GLU A 142 -2.62 -0.31 -23.56
CA GLU A 142 -1.48 0.59 -23.84
C GLU A 142 -1.96 2.02 -24.14
N LEU A 143 -3.03 2.13 -24.93
CA LEU A 143 -3.64 3.40 -25.27
C LEU A 143 -4.29 4.07 -24.06
N VAL A 144 -5.07 3.32 -23.28
CA VAL A 144 -5.76 3.81 -22.08
C VAL A 144 -4.75 4.30 -21.05
N LEU A 145 -3.70 3.52 -20.77
CA LEU A 145 -2.63 3.90 -19.85
C LEU A 145 -1.87 5.13 -20.33
N SER A 146 -1.56 5.21 -21.64
CA SER A 146 -0.89 6.38 -22.22
C SER A 146 -1.70 7.66 -22.05
N LEU A 147 -3.03 7.58 -22.14
CA LEU A 147 -3.91 8.71 -21.89
C LEU A 147 -3.98 9.03 -20.40
N ALA A 148 -4.08 8.02 -19.53
CA ALA A 148 -4.15 8.21 -18.07
C ALA A 148 -2.93 8.96 -17.53
N PHE A 149 -1.72 8.56 -17.93
CA PHE A 149 -0.49 9.25 -17.54
C PHE A 149 -0.41 10.67 -18.08
N LEU A 150 -1.00 10.94 -19.24
CA LEU A 150 -1.07 12.29 -19.79
C LEU A 150 -2.10 13.14 -19.02
N GLN A 151 -3.28 12.60 -18.74
CA GLN A 151 -4.30 13.25 -17.94
C GLN A 151 -3.79 13.62 -16.55
N ARG A 152 -3.04 12.72 -15.88
CA ARG A 152 -2.37 12.99 -14.60
C ARG A 152 -1.58 14.30 -14.58
N GLN A 153 -0.97 14.72 -15.71
CA GLN A 153 -0.18 15.96 -15.79
C GLN A 153 -1.04 17.23 -15.78
N HIS A 154 -2.33 17.11 -16.06
CA HIS A 154 -3.27 18.22 -16.26
C HIS A 154 -4.48 18.19 -15.31
N ASP A 155 -4.89 16.99 -14.88
CA ASP A 155 -6.03 16.71 -14.01
C ASP A 155 -5.71 15.47 -13.18
N THR A 156 -5.49 15.67 -11.88
CA THR A 156 -5.16 14.60 -10.93
C THR A 156 -6.31 13.62 -10.73
N ASP A 157 -7.56 14.09 -10.83
CA ASP A 157 -8.74 13.29 -10.56
C ASP A 157 -9.10 12.41 -11.75
N ALA A 158 -8.71 12.83 -12.96
CA ALA A 158 -8.91 12.05 -14.18
C ALA A 158 -8.11 10.74 -14.16
N PHE A 159 -6.93 10.71 -13.53
CA PHE A 159 -6.13 9.50 -13.39
C PHE A 159 -6.85 8.45 -12.54
N GLU A 160 -7.32 8.85 -11.35
CA GLU A 160 -8.08 7.98 -10.44
C GLU A 160 -9.34 7.43 -11.10
N LYS A 161 -10.10 8.27 -11.82
CA LYS A 161 -11.30 7.84 -12.56
C LYS A 161 -11.01 6.77 -13.61
N ILE A 162 -9.88 6.84 -14.30
CA ILE A 162 -9.51 5.80 -15.26
C ILE A 162 -9.23 4.48 -14.56
N VAL A 163 -8.51 4.50 -13.43
CA VAL A 163 -8.22 3.28 -12.66
C VAL A 163 -9.51 2.67 -12.10
N GLN A 164 -10.43 3.48 -11.58
CA GLN A 164 -11.74 3.01 -11.13
C GLN A 164 -12.58 2.40 -12.26
N LEU A 165 -12.53 2.98 -13.47
CA LEU A 165 -13.21 2.43 -14.65
C LEU A 165 -12.55 1.16 -15.19
N ARG A 166 -11.28 0.93 -14.86
CA ARG A 166 -10.44 -0.18 -15.35
C ARG A 166 -9.61 -0.79 -14.21
N PRO A 167 -10.22 -1.47 -13.23
CA PRO A 167 -9.52 -2.04 -12.08
C PRO A 167 -8.42 -3.03 -12.48
N GLU A 168 -8.53 -3.67 -13.65
CA GLU A 168 -7.49 -4.55 -14.20
C GLU A 168 -6.13 -3.86 -14.41
N THR A 169 -6.09 -2.52 -14.45
CA THR A 169 -4.86 -1.73 -14.60
C THR A 169 -4.18 -1.38 -13.29
N GLU A 170 -4.87 -1.55 -12.15
CA GLU A 170 -4.46 -1.08 -10.83
C GLU A 170 -3.10 -1.63 -10.41
N SER A 171 -2.92 -2.96 -10.46
CA SER A 171 -1.65 -3.60 -10.07
C SER A 171 -0.48 -3.19 -10.97
N PHE A 172 -0.71 -3.06 -12.28
CA PHE A 172 0.33 -2.64 -13.22
C PHE A 172 0.75 -1.18 -12.97
N LEU A 173 -0.22 -0.29 -12.79
CA LEU A 173 0.02 1.12 -12.49
C LEU A 173 0.72 1.29 -11.14
N GLY A 174 0.24 0.61 -10.10
CA GLY A 174 0.87 0.63 -8.78
C GLY A 174 2.33 0.16 -8.83
N SER A 175 2.62 -0.88 -9.63
CA SER A 175 3.98 -1.39 -9.80
C SER A 175 4.90 -0.38 -10.49
N LEU A 176 4.41 0.29 -11.53
CA LEU A 176 5.15 1.34 -12.23
C LEU A 176 5.40 2.57 -11.35
N ILE A 177 4.38 2.99 -10.59
CA ILE A 177 4.51 4.12 -9.66
C ILE A 177 5.53 3.77 -8.58
N LEU A 178 5.42 2.58 -7.95
CA LEU A 178 6.36 2.09 -6.96
C LEU A 178 7.79 2.09 -7.52
N GLN A 179 8.01 1.52 -8.71
CA GLN A 179 9.32 1.49 -9.35
C GLN A 179 9.88 2.90 -9.57
N ASN A 180 9.06 3.82 -10.09
CA ASN A 180 9.47 5.21 -10.30
C ASN A 180 9.85 5.90 -9.00
N LEU A 181 9.05 5.77 -7.93
CA LEU A 181 9.33 6.36 -6.62
C LEU A 181 10.63 5.79 -6.01
N SER A 182 10.78 4.46 -6.06
CA SER A 182 11.99 3.77 -5.60
C SER A 182 13.24 4.23 -6.35
N CYS A 183 13.16 4.41 -7.68
CA CYS A 183 14.26 4.95 -8.49
C CYS A 183 14.60 6.39 -8.10
N GLN A 184 13.59 7.24 -7.85
CA GLN A 184 13.82 8.62 -7.43
C GLN A 184 14.49 8.71 -6.06
N ILE A 185 14.13 7.83 -5.12
CA ILE A 185 14.81 7.73 -3.82
C ILE A 185 16.26 7.30 -4.00
N LYS A 186 16.51 6.20 -4.74
CA LYS A 186 17.87 5.70 -4.99
C LYS A 186 18.76 6.74 -5.67
N ALA A 187 18.18 7.62 -6.49
CA ALA A 187 18.89 8.71 -7.15
C ALA A 187 19.03 9.98 -6.29
N GLY A 188 18.50 10.02 -5.06
CA GLY A 188 18.49 11.22 -4.21
C GLY A 188 17.64 12.37 -4.76
N LYS A 189 16.66 12.06 -5.62
CA LYS A 189 15.84 13.04 -6.35
C LYS A 189 14.41 13.17 -5.81
N LEU A 190 14.05 12.41 -4.78
CA LEU A 190 12.76 12.57 -4.11
C LEU A 190 12.80 13.86 -3.26
N THR A 191 12.31 14.95 -3.84
CA THR A 191 12.24 16.26 -3.18
C THR A 191 10.81 16.55 -2.74
N GLU A 192 10.63 17.55 -1.87
CA GLU A 192 9.29 18.04 -1.51
C GLU A 192 8.48 18.47 -2.75
N GLN A 193 9.13 19.07 -3.75
CA GLN A 193 8.50 19.43 -5.01
C GLN A 193 7.98 18.20 -5.78
N THR A 194 8.74 17.11 -5.75
CA THR A 194 8.34 15.83 -6.36
C THR A 194 7.16 15.22 -5.61
N LEU A 195 7.17 15.26 -4.28
CA LEU A 195 6.05 14.80 -3.44
C LEU A 195 4.77 15.61 -3.65
N ARG A 196 4.88 16.92 -3.91
CA ARG A 196 3.71 17.76 -4.25
C ARG A 196 3.01 17.30 -5.52
N GLN A 197 3.74 16.76 -6.48
CA GLN A 197 3.20 16.27 -7.76
C GLN A 197 2.56 14.87 -7.66
N ILE A 198 2.79 14.14 -6.59
CA ILE A 198 2.23 12.81 -6.38
C ILE A 198 0.90 12.95 -5.64
N THR A 199 -0.16 12.35 -6.18
CA THR A 199 -1.47 12.33 -5.53
C THR A 199 -1.51 11.30 -4.39
N VAL A 200 -2.49 11.43 -3.49
CA VAL A 200 -2.68 10.44 -2.41
C VAL A 200 -2.99 9.07 -3.00
N PHE A 201 -3.90 9.01 -3.97
CA PHE A 201 -4.27 7.80 -4.69
C PHE A 201 -3.06 7.06 -5.28
N GLU A 202 -2.13 7.78 -5.91
CA GLU A 202 -0.92 7.19 -6.48
C GLU A 202 0.03 6.62 -5.42
N ALA A 203 0.17 7.32 -4.29
CA ALA A 203 0.95 6.82 -3.17
C ALA A 203 0.32 5.54 -2.59
N GLU A 204 -1.02 5.51 -2.47
CA GLU A 204 -1.76 4.33 -2.01
C GLU A 204 -1.61 3.14 -2.97
N LEU A 205 -1.72 3.34 -4.28
CA LEU A 205 -1.46 2.29 -5.27
C LEU A 205 -0.05 1.69 -5.16
N ALA A 206 0.96 2.53 -4.97
CA ALA A 206 2.34 2.07 -4.78
C ALA A 206 2.49 1.27 -3.48
N VAL A 207 1.89 1.75 -2.39
CA VAL A 207 1.93 1.08 -1.09
C VAL A 207 1.16 -0.24 -1.09
N GLN A 208 0.04 -0.33 -1.79
CA GLN A 208 -0.70 -1.57 -1.96
C GLN A 208 0.14 -2.64 -2.68
N GLN A 209 0.98 -2.26 -3.65
CA GLN A 209 1.93 -3.21 -4.24
C GLN A 209 3.02 -3.67 -3.25
N ILE A 210 3.47 -2.78 -2.37
CA ILE A 210 4.39 -3.17 -1.27
C ILE A 210 3.67 -4.13 -0.32
N TRP A 211 2.41 -3.88 0.01
CA TRP A 211 1.62 -4.75 0.88
C TRP A 211 1.48 -6.17 0.33
N ASN A 212 1.25 -6.30 -0.99
CA ASN A 212 1.16 -7.61 -1.64
C ASN A 212 2.48 -8.37 -1.66
N ASN A 213 3.63 -7.69 -1.56
CA ASN A 213 4.97 -8.28 -1.56
C ASN A 213 5.88 -7.54 -0.57
N ILE A 214 5.61 -7.71 0.72
CA ILE A 214 6.33 -6.98 1.78
C ILE A 214 7.82 -7.30 1.69
N SER A 215 8.62 -6.26 1.55
CA SER A 215 10.08 -6.33 1.47
C SER A 215 10.69 -5.13 2.18
N GLU A 216 11.79 -5.37 2.90
CA GLU A 216 12.54 -4.34 3.61
C GLU A 216 13.13 -3.29 2.65
N GLU A 217 13.30 -3.62 1.37
CA GLU A 217 13.85 -2.71 0.34
C GLU A 217 13.05 -1.40 0.20
N HIS A 218 11.78 -1.39 0.62
CA HIS A 218 10.89 -0.25 0.50
C HIS A 218 10.71 0.55 1.79
N GLN A 219 11.40 0.19 2.89
CA GLN A 219 11.27 0.87 4.19
C GLN A 219 11.52 2.38 4.09
N THR A 220 12.55 2.81 3.34
CA THR A 220 12.85 4.24 3.16
C THR A 220 11.70 4.98 2.47
N LEU A 221 11.08 4.39 1.45
CA LEU A 221 9.93 5.00 0.77
C LEU A 221 8.73 5.12 1.71
N LEU A 222 8.42 4.05 2.43
CA LEU A 222 7.33 4.00 3.41
C LEU A 222 7.53 5.03 4.53
N ASP A 223 8.77 5.24 4.95
CA ASP A 223 9.13 6.27 5.93
C ASP A 223 8.90 7.69 5.42
N TYR A 224 9.29 7.99 4.18
CA TYR A 224 9.02 9.28 3.55
C TYR A 224 7.52 9.55 3.41
N LEU A 225 6.76 8.56 2.95
CA LEU A 225 5.31 8.70 2.77
C LEU A 225 4.61 8.87 4.12
N ALA A 226 4.84 7.98 5.09
CA ALA A 226 4.22 8.08 6.41
C ALA A 226 4.65 9.34 7.20
N GLY A 227 5.85 9.86 6.94
CA GLY A 227 6.34 11.11 7.54
C GLY A 227 5.72 12.38 6.95
N THR A 228 5.13 12.31 5.77
CA THR A 228 4.54 13.46 5.07
C THR A 228 3.04 13.55 5.35
N GLU A 229 2.58 14.65 5.96
CA GLU A 229 1.18 14.84 6.41
C GLU A 229 0.13 14.51 5.33
N LYS A 230 0.36 14.97 4.09
CA LYS A 230 -0.50 14.69 2.92
C LYS A 230 -0.77 13.20 2.71
N PHE A 231 0.19 12.32 2.99
CA PHE A 231 0.14 10.89 2.69
C PHE A 231 -0.15 10.04 3.93
N GLN A 232 -0.54 10.65 5.05
CA GLN A 232 -0.89 9.90 6.27
C GLN A 232 -2.30 9.31 6.17
N THR A 233 -2.52 8.43 5.21
CA THR A 233 -3.77 7.68 5.07
C THR A 233 -3.74 6.39 5.91
N PRO A 234 -4.90 5.77 6.17
CA PRO A 234 -4.94 4.50 6.90
C PRO A 234 -4.05 3.42 6.28
N LEU A 235 -4.11 3.23 4.95
CA LEU A 235 -3.32 2.22 4.23
C LEU A 235 -1.83 2.47 4.38
N ILE A 236 -1.38 3.71 4.12
CA ILE A 236 0.04 4.05 4.16
C ILE A 236 0.61 3.84 5.56
N LEU A 237 -0.08 4.34 6.59
CA LEU A 237 0.38 4.17 7.97
C LEU A 237 0.37 2.70 8.40
N TYR A 238 -0.65 1.93 8.01
CA TYR A 238 -0.75 0.51 8.35
C TYR A 238 0.39 -0.30 7.73
N VAL A 239 0.59 -0.19 6.42
CA VAL A 239 1.63 -0.95 5.69
C VAL A 239 3.03 -0.55 6.17
N THR A 240 3.28 0.74 6.41
CA THR A 240 4.54 1.20 7.03
C THR A 240 4.72 0.56 8.41
N ALA A 241 3.67 0.50 9.22
CA ALA A 241 3.77 -0.08 10.56
C ALA A 241 4.07 -1.58 10.53
N VAL A 242 3.39 -2.35 9.68
CA VAL A 242 3.64 -3.79 9.55
C VAL A 242 5.07 -4.06 9.06
N THR A 243 5.55 -3.27 8.09
CA THR A 243 6.92 -3.40 7.59
C THR A 243 7.98 -3.07 8.65
N LEU A 244 7.65 -2.21 9.61
CA LEU A 244 8.54 -1.80 10.72
C LEU A 244 8.34 -2.62 12.00
N ALA A 245 7.43 -3.59 12.02
CA ALA A 245 7.07 -4.30 13.25
C ALA A 245 8.26 -5.00 13.90
N ASP A 246 9.16 -5.59 13.11
CA ASP A 246 10.35 -6.29 13.62
C ASP A 246 11.54 -5.36 13.85
N SER A 247 11.77 -4.39 12.96
CA SER A 247 12.95 -3.51 12.99
C SER A 247 12.79 -2.30 13.92
N SER A 248 11.57 -1.78 14.10
CA SER A 248 11.27 -0.61 14.92
C SER A 248 9.89 -0.71 15.58
N PRO A 249 9.68 -1.69 16.48
CA PRO A 249 8.35 -2.04 17.00
C PRO A 249 7.67 -0.89 17.76
N THR A 250 8.41 -0.07 18.51
CA THR A 250 7.83 1.11 19.20
C THR A 250 7.26 2.13 18.22
N ARG A 251 7.89 2.30 17.06
CA ARG A 251 7.40 3.18 16.00
C ARG A 251 6.20 2.55 15.29
N ALA A 252 6.25 1.25 15.02
CA ALA A 252 5.13 0.50 14.45
C ALA A 252 3.86 0.64 15.29
N VAL A 253 3.93 0.49 16.63
CA VAL A 253 2.78 0.70 17.53
C VAL A 253 2.16 2.09 17.35
N LYS A 254 2.98 3.15 17.29
CA LYS A 254 2.48 4.52 17.10
C LYS A 254 1.76 4.69 15.78
N LEU A 255 2.30 4.10 14.71
CA LEU A 255 1.71 4.13 13.37
C LEU A 255 0.40 3.33 13.32
N LEU A 256 0.32 2.13 13.90
CA LEU A 256 -0.92 1.33 13.98
C LEU A 256 -2.02 2.05 14.76
N VAL A 257 -1.68 2.68 15.89
CA VAL A 257 -2.68 3.48 16.65
C VAL A 257 -3.19 4.64 15.82
N LYS A 258 -2.33 5.32 15.05
CA LYS A 258 -2.77 6.41 14.16
C LYS A 258 -3.60 5.88 12.99
N ALA A 259 -3.17 4.78 12.38
CA ALA A 259 -3.86 4.12 11.26
C ALA A 259 -5.28 3.68 11.66
N SER A 260 -5.46 3.04 12.81
CA SER A 260 -6.77 2.62 13.32
C SER A 260 -7.73 3.79 13.56
N LYS A 261 -7.25 4.89 14.18
CA LYS A 261 -8.05 6.11 14.37
C LYS A 261 -8.51 6.70 13.05
N LEU A 262 -7.60 6.80 12.08
CA LEU A 262 -7.95 7.32 10.75
C LEU A 262 -8.88 6.38 9.99
N GLN A 263 -8.67 5.06 10.07
CA GLN A 263 -9.56 4.08 9.44
C GLN A 263 -10.98 4.14 10.01
N GLN A 264 -11.12 4.46 11.32
CA GLN A 264 -12.42 4.65 11.95
C GLN A 264 -13.11 5.94 11.46
N GLN A 265 -12.36 7.01 11.24
CA GLN A 265 -12.88 8.32 10.81
C GLN A 265 -13.18 8.35 9.31
N GLN A 266 -12.28 7.79 8.51
CA GLN A 266 -12.32 7.75 7.06
C GLN A 266 -11.80 6.40 6.59
N LYS A 267 -12.74 5.49 6.28
CA LYS A 267 -12.40 4.16 5.79
C LYS A 267 -11.69 4.27 4.44
N SER A 268 -10.50 3.70 4.33
CA SER A 268 -9.82 3.52 3.05
C SER A 268 -10.46 2.36 2.28
N GLU A 269 -10.78 2.57 1.01
CA GLU A 269 -11.32 1.52 0.12
C GLU A 269 -10.28 0.46 -0.22
N MET A 270 -8.99 0.83 -0.20
CA MET A 270 -7.86 -0.07 -0.51
C MET A 270 -7.35 -0.84 0.71
N LEU A 271 -7.92 -0.62 1.91
CA LEU A 271 -7.56 -1.33 3.12
C LEU A 271 -8.75 -2.14 3.64
N GLU A 272 -8.68 -3.46 3.45
CA GLU A 272 -9.72 -4.39 3.91
C GLU A 272 -9.77 -4.50 5.44
N THR A 273 -8.63 -4.35 6.11
CA THR A 273 -8.50 -4.46 7.57
C THR A 273 -9.33 -3.39 8.28
N SER A 274 -10.14 -3.82 9.24
CA SER A 274 -11.00 -2.92 9.99
C SER A 274 -10.22 -2.12 11.05
N ALA A 275 -10.80 -1.01 11.52
CA ALA A 275 -10.13 -0.17 12.52
C ALA A 275 -9.84 -0.92 13.83
N ASP A 276 -10.75 -1.80 14.26
CA ASP A 276 -10.61 -2.63 15.45
C ASP A 276 -9.51 -3.70 15.29
N GLU A 277 -9.41 -4.34 14.13
CA GLU A 277 -8.31 -5.29 13.83
C GLU A 277 -6.94 -4.59 13.85
N ILE A 278 -6.82 -3.39 13.28
CA ILE A 278 -5.57 -2.61 13.31
C ILE A 278 -5.22 -2.22 14.76
N ALA A 279 -6.22 -1.80 15.56
CA ALA A 279 -6.00 -1.43 16.95
C ALA A 279 -5.65 -2.64 17.83
N GLU A 280 -6.22 -3.81 17.55
CA GLU A 280 -5.86 -5.07 18.17
C GLU A 280 -4.39 -5.43 17.90
N GLN A 281 -3.94 -5.33 16.65
CA GLN A 281 -2.53 -5.55 16.31
C GLN A 281 -1.60 -4.59 17.08
N ALA A 282 -2.00 -3.32 17.20
CA ALA A 282 -1.26 -2.33 17.98
C ALA A 282 -1.14 -2.73 19.46
N ALA A 283 -2.25 -3.17 20.07
CA ALA A 283 -2.30 -3.58 21.47
C ALA A 283 -1.43 -4.82 21.74
N LYS A 284 -1.51 -5.84 20.87
CA LYS A 284 -0.67 -7.06 20.96
C LYS A 284 0.82 -6.74 20.85
N LEU A 285 1.20 -5.94 19.85
CA LEU A 285 2.60 -5.54 19.67
C LEU A 285 3.11 -4.73 20.87
N ALA A 286 2.29 -3.80 21.38
CA ALA A 286 2.66 -2.98 22.52
C ALA A 286 2.77 -3.78 23.83
N TYR A 287 1.92 -4.79 24.03
CA TYR A 287 2.03 -5.74 25.14
C TYR A 287 3.36 -6.50 25.09
N ASN A 288 3.72 -7.05 23.92
CA ASN A 288 4.97 -7.77 23.75
C ASN A 288 6.18 -6.88 24.10
N LEU A 289 6.17 -5.62 23.66
CA LEU A 289 7.20 -4.65 24.02
C LEU A 289 7.27 -4.33 25.52
N LEU A 290 6.12 -4.28 26.20
CA LEU A 290 6.06 -4.06 27.64
C LEU A 290 6.67 -5.23 28.41
N THR A 291 6.34 -6.47 28.03
CA THR A 291 6.87 -7.66 28.70
C THR A 291 8.39 -7.76 28.61
N GLN A 292 8.99 -7.22 27.54
CA GLN A 292 10.44 -7.15 27.35
C GLN A 292 11.08 -5.98 28.10
N ASN A 293 10.40 -4.82 28.17
CA ASN A 293 10.91 -3.62 28.79
C ASN A 293 9.79 -2.73 29.34
N SER A 294 9.79 -2.51 30.65
CA SER A 294 8.80 -1.70 31.37
C SER A 294 8.76 -0.23 30.93
N LEU A 295 9.81 0.29 30.30
CA LEU A 295 9.83 1.65 29.72
C LEU A 295 8.78 1.84 28.61
N ASN A 296 8.25 0.76 28.03
CA ASN A 296 7.21 0.81 27.01
C ASN A 296 5.79 1.01 27.58
N CYS A 297 5.64 1.18 28.89
CA CYS A 297 4.36 1.43 29.56
C CYS A 297 3.48 2.49 28.88
N PRO A 298 3.99 3.69 28.52
CA PRO A 298 3.17 4.70 27.85
C PRO A 298 2.61 4.24 26.50
N ALA A 299 3.40 3.49 25.72
CA ALA A 299 2.99 2.99 24.42
C ALA A 299 1.93 1.90 24.57
N ALA A 300 2.11 0.97 25.53
CA ALA A 300 1.13 -0.07 25.84
C ALA A 300 -0.20 0.51 26.31
N LEU A 301 -0.18 1.42 27.30
CA LEU A 301 -1.40 2.09 27.77
C LEU A 301 -2.15 2.77 26.62
N HIS A 302 -1.45 3.56 25.81
CA HIS A 302 -2.06 4.28 24.70
C HIS A 302 -2.65 3.34 23.63
N ALA A 303 -1.97 2.23 23.33
CA ALA A 303 -2.47 1.24 22.36
C ALA A 303 -3.73 0.51 22.86
N PHE A 304 -3.75 0.07 24.12
CA PHE A 304 -4.92 -0.59 24.69
C PHE A 304 -6.09 0.37 24.94
N GLU A 305 -5.84 1.61 25.36
CA GLU A 305 -6.87 2.64 25.46
C GLU A 305 -7.52 2.91 24.09
N ASN A 306 -6.71 2.98 23.03
CA ASN A 306 -7.20 3.11 21.66
C ASN A 306 -8.03 1.90 21.22
N TYR A 307 -7.55 0.68 21.46
CA TYR A 307 -8.29 -0.53 21.12
C TYR A 307 -9.63 -0.62 21.85
N SER A 308 -9.64 -0.36 23.17
CA SER A 308 -10.86 -0.32 23.97
C SER A 308 -11.88 0.69 23.44
N ALA A 309 -11.43 1.88 23.02
CA ALA A 309 -12.31 2.90 22.45
C ALA A 309 -12.88 2.52 21.07
N ILE A 310 -12.09 1.84 20.23
CA ILE A 310 -12.51 1.47 18.86
C ILE A 310 -13.37 0.21 18.85
N ALA A 311 -12.99 -0.83 19.60
CA ALA A 311 -13.69 -2.11 19.63
C ALA A 311 -15.03 -2.04 20.39
N ASN A 312 -15.22 -1.05 21.27
CA ASN A 312 -16.44 -0.81 22.02
C ASN A 312 -16.93 -2.09 22.77
N GLU A 313 -18.12 -2.61 22.46
CA GLU A 313 -18.67 -3.82 23.10
C GLU A 313 -18.10 -5.13 22.55
N LYS A 314 -17.26 -5.08 21.51
CA LYS A 314 -16.68 -6.25 20.84
C LYS A 314 -15.21 -6.49 21.21
N ILE A 315 -14.77 -5.99 22.37
CA ILE A 315 -13.41 -6.23 22.84
C ILE A 315 -13.23 -7.73 23.05
N ASP A 316 -12.16 -8.27 22.48
CA ASP A 316 -11.74 -9.66 22.71
C ASP A 316 -11.42 -9.88 24.21
N GLU A 317 -11.95 -10.96 24.78
CA GLU A 317 -11.86 -11.22 26.22
C GLU A 317 -10.42 -11.37 26.71
N GLU A 318 -9.54 -11.95 25.88
CA GLU A 318 -8.11 -12.08 26.19
C GLU A 318 -7.44 -10.72 26.22
N LEU A 319 -7.68 -9.87 25.22
CA LEU A 319 -7.10 -8.53 25.18
C LEU A 319 -7.64 -7.63 26.30
N GLU A 320 -8.90 -7.76 26.70
CA GLU A 320 -9.44 -7.04 27.86
C GLU A 320 -8.76 -7.47 29.16
N TYR A 321 -8.49 -8.77 29.32
CA TYR A 321 -7.72 -9.28 30.45
C TYR A 321 -6.27 -8.79 30.41
N LEU A 322 -5.59 -8.85 29.26
CA LEU A 322 -4.23 -8.31 29.09
C LEU A 322 -4.17 -6.82 29.38
N TYR A 323 -5.20 -6.05 29.02
CA TYR A 323 -5.26 -4.63 29.35
C TYR A 323 -5.26 -4.40 30.86
N SER A 324 -5.94 -5.26 31.63
CA SER A 324 -5.94 -5.18 33.09
C SER A 324 -4.54 -5.41 33.68
N ILE A 325 -3.75 -6.30 33.07
CA ILE A 325 -2.35 -6.53 33.44
C ILE A 325 -1.51 -5.29 33.11
N VAL A 326 -1.62 -4.76 31.90
CA VAL A 326 -0.92 -3.52 31.48
C VAL A 326 -1.23 -2.35 32.41
N LEU A 327 -2.50 -2.18 32.80
CA LEU A 327 -2.90 -1.16 33.75
C LEU A 327 -2.20 -1.35 35.10
N ASN A 328 -2.14 -2.57 35.61
CA ASN A 328 -1.47 -2.87 36.88
C ASN A 328 0.04 -2.59 36.81
N ASP A 329 0.70 -3.13 35.80
CA ASP A 329 2.15 -3.05 35.61
C ASP A 329 2.62 -1.60 35.39
N CYS A 330 1.76 -0.77 34.79
CA CYS A 330 2.01 0.66 34.60
C CYS A 330 1.45 1.54 35.73
N GLY A 331 1.14 0.96 36.90
CA GLY A 331 0.79 1.68 38.12
C GLY A 331 -0.66 2.23 38.17
N ARG A 332 -1.52 1.91 37.20
CA ARG A 332 -2.95 2.23 37.18
C ARG A 332 -3.78 1.16 37.91
N THR A 333 -3.35 0.82 39.12
CA THR A 333 -3.87 -0.32 39.92
C THR A 333 -5.38 -0.25 40.19
N THR A 334 -5.95 0.94 40.42
CA THR A 334 -7.41 1.10 40.63
C THR A 334 -8.20 0.72 39.38
N LYS A 335 -7.82 1.24 38.21
CA LYS A 335 -8.47 0.93 36.93
C LYS A 335 -8.29 -0.55 36.55
N SER A 336 -7.10 -1.11 36.82
CA SER A 336 -6.85 -2.54 36.63
C SER A 336 -7.83 -3.39 37.44
N LYS A 337 -8.03 -3.07 38.72
CA LYS A 337 -8.98 -3.77 39.59
C LYS A 337 -10.42 -3.65 39.12
N GLU A 338 -10.86 -2.46 38.72
CA GLU A 338 -12.20 -2.25 38.17
C GLU A 338 -12.43 -3.11 36.92
N LEU A 339 -11.45 -3.17 36.03
CA LEU A 339 -11.51 -3.99 34.82
C LEU A 339 -11.51 -5.49 35.13
N LEU A 340 -10.64 -5.94 36.03
CA LEU A 340 -10.63 -7.33 36.51
C LEU A 340 -11.97 -7.72 37.15
N GLN A 341 -12.56 -6.83 37.95
CA GLN A 341 -13.87 -7.06 38.57
C GLN A 341 -14.95 -7.21 37.50
N LYS A 342 -14.98 -6.33 36.50
CA LYS A 342 -15.89 -6.44 35.34
C LYS A 342 -15.74 -7.78 34.61
N ILE A 343 -14.52 -8.29 34.43
CA ILE A 343 -14.27 -9.60 33.80
C ILE A 343 -14.73 -10.75 34.71
N ALA A 344 -14.43 -10.68 36.01
CA ALA A 344 -14.78 -11.70 37.01
C ALA A 344 -16.29 -11.88 37.21
N ASP A 345 -17.05 -10.78 37.09
CA ASP A 345 -18.51 -10.74 37.30
C ASP A 345 -19.32 -11.25 36.10
N ARG A 346 -18.68 -11.51 34.95
CA ARG A 346 -19.36 -12.08 33.78
C ARG A 346 -19.98 -13.44 34.11
N PRO A 347 -21.16 -13.78 33.56
CA PRO A 347 -21.78 -15.08 33.81
C PRO A 347 -20.95 -16.24 33.25
N ALA A 348 -20.25 -16.01 32.13
CA ALA A 348 -19.35 -16.95 31.48
C ALA A 348 -18.17 -16.19 30.84
N GLY A 349 -17.07 -16.89 30.55
CA GLY A 349 -15.88 -16.30 29.95
C GLY A 349 -14.63 -17.14 30.24
N ARG A 350 -13.69 -17.19 29.30
CA ARG A 350 -12.45 -17.98 29.43
C ARG A 350 -11.51 -17.38 30.48
N TRP A 351 -11.53 -16.06 30.65
CA TRP A 351 -10.64 -15.32 31.54
C TRP A 351 -11.29 -14.93 32.86
N ARG A 352 -12.60 -15.17 33.01
CA ARG A 352 -13.36 -14.91 34.24
C ARG A 352 -12.70 -15.47 35.51
N ASN A 353 -12.40 -16.78 35.54
CA ASN A 353 -11.82 -17.42 36.72
C ASN A 353 -10.39 -16.94 36.98
N ARG A 354 -9.67 -16.54 35.93
CA ARG A 354 -8.33 -15.96 36.05
C ARG A 354 -8.40 -14.60 36.71
N ALA A 355 -9.32 -13.74 36.25
CA ALA A 355 -9.54 -12.44 36.87
C ALA A 355 -9.96 -12.54 38.35
N LYS A 356 -10.81 -13.52 38.70
CA LYS A 356 -11.14 -13.82 40.11
C LYS A 356 -9.89 -14.16 40.94
N LEU A 357 -9.02 -15.03 40.42
CA LEU A 357 -7.79 -15.43 41.10
C LEU A 357 -6.86 -14.25 41.32
N ASP A 358 -6.70 -13.38 40.32
CA ASP A 358 -5.82 -12.21 40.39
C ASP A 358 -6.35 -11.16 41.38
N LEU A 359 -7.67 -10.93 41.43
CA LEU A 359 -8.30 -10.07 42.44
C LEU A 359 -8.06 -10.59 43.86
N ILE A 360 -8.19 -11.90 44.07
CA ILE A 360 -7.91 -12.52 45.37
C ILE A 360 -6.42 -12.37 45.71
N THR A 361 -5.53 -12.63 44.76
CA THR A 361 -4.08 -12.52 44.95
C THR A 361 -3.68 -11.08 45.31
N ALA A 362 -4.23 -10.08 44.62
CA ALA A 362 -4.02 -8.68 44.93
C ALA A 362 -4.57 -8.32 46.32
N ALA A 363 -5.73 -8.84 46.70
CA ALA A 363 -6.30 -8.63 48.04
C ALA A 363 -5.39 -9.22 49.13
N ILE A 364 -4.83 -10.42 48.91
CA ILE A 364 -3.89 -11.08 49.83
C ILE A 364 -2.63 -10.24 50.02
N GLN A 365 -2.05 -9.73 48.93
CA GLN A 365 -0.86 -8.87 48.98
C GLN A 365 -1.13 -7.57 49.75
N GLN A 366 -2.32 -6.98 49.60
CA GLN A 366 -2.72 -5.78 50.34
C GLN A 366 -3.12 -6.07 51.79
N SER A 367 -3.62 -7.27 52.09
CA SER A 367 -4.07 -7.68 53.41
C SER A 367 -2.98 -8.35 54.25
N GLN A 368 -1.69 -8.04 54.02
CA GLN A 368 -0.61 -8.44 54.93
C GLN A 368 -0.80 -7.91 56.38
N SER A 369 -1.81 -7.08 56.64
CA SER A 369 -2.26 -6.70 57.98
C SER A 369 -3.13 -7.79 58.65
N LYS A 370 -2.82 -8.08 59.91
CA LYS A 370 -3.28 -9.11 60.87
C LYS A 370 -4.81 -9.35 61.05
N ASN A 371 -5.68 -9.02 60.11
CA ASN A 371 -7.13 -9.13 60.27
C ASN A 371 -7.65 -10.55 59.91
N ARG A 372 -7.99 -11.33 60.94
CA ARG A 372 -8.50 -12.71 60.86
C ARG A 372 -9.78 -12.83 60.02
N GLU A 373 -10.67 -11.83 60.09
CA GLU A 373 -11.94 -11.82 59.35
C GLU A 373 -11.72 -11.72 57.84
N LYS A 374 -10.88 -10.77 57.40
CA LYS A 374 -10.52 -10.61 55.98
C LYS A 374 -9.87 -11.87 55.43
N ARG A 375 -9.05 -12.54 56.24
CA ARG A 375 -8.39 -13.79 55.86
C ARG A 375 -9.39 -14.94 55.66
N SER A 376 -10.34 -15.09 56.59
CA SER A 376 -11.44 -16.07 56.47
C SER A 376 -12.28 -15.83 55.21
N GLU A 377 -12.57 -14.57 54.89
CA GLU A 377 -13.29 -14.21 53.67
C GLU A 377 -12.52 -14.58 52.39
N LEU A 378 -11.20 -14.34 52.35
CA LEU A 378 -10.34 -14.73 51.22
C LEU A 378 -10.28 -16.25 51.03
N LEU A 379 -10.19 -17.03 52.12
CA LEU A 379 -10.26 -18.49 52.07
C LEU A 379 -11.60 -18.96 51.49
N LYS A 380 -12.72 -18.35 51.91
CA LYS A 380 -14.05 -18.67 51.36
C LYS A 380 -14.10 -18.40 49.86
N LYS A 381 -13.58 -17.24 49.41
CA LYS A 381 -13.52 -16.88 47.98
C LYS A 381 -12.67 -17.85 47.16
N LEU A 382 -11.51 -18.28 47.69
CA LEU A 382 -10.67 -19.30 47.05
C LEU A 382 -11.36 -20.66 46.97
N GLY A 383 -12.04 -21.09 48.04
CA GLY A 383 -12.79 -22.34 48.06
C GLY A 383 -13.89 -22.37 46.99
N VAL A 384 -14.63 -21.28 46.83
CA VAL A 384 -15.62 -21.12 45.75
C VAL A 384 -14.95 -21.19 44.38
N LEU A 385 -13.83 -20.48 44.17
CA LEU A 385 -13.10 -20.53 42.90
C LEU A 385 -12.60 -21.94 42.56
N ILE A 386 -12.06 -22.68 43.52
CA ILE A 386 -11.58 -24.06 43.32
C ILE A 386 -12.74 -24.98 42.93
N ALA A 387 -13.94 -24.77 43.49
CA ALA A 387 -15.14 -25.52 43.13
C ALA A 387 -15.67 -25.16 41.74
N ASP A 388 -15.60 -23.87 41.37
CA ASP A 388 -15.99 -23.36 40.05
C ASP A 388 -15.07 -23.87 38.93
N CYS A 389 -13.80 -24.16 39.24
CA CYS A 389 -12.82 -24.70 38.28
C CYS A 389 -12.96 -26.24 38.17
N THR A 390 -13.76 -26.69 37.22
CA THR A 390 -14.08 -28.11 37.01
C THR A 390 -12.89 -28.98 36.59
N GLY A 391 -11.80 -28.38 36.09
CA GLY A 391 -10.61 -29.10 35.62
C GLY A 391 -10.80 -29.80 34.26
N LYS A 392 -11.86 -29.45 33.52
CA LYS A 392 -12.20 -30.12 32.24
C LYS A 392 -11.23 -29.82 31.11
N ASN A 393 -10.46 -28.73 31.22
CA ASN A 393 -9.42 -28.39 30.26
C ASN A 393 -8.11 -28.04 30.97
N LYS A 394 -7.01 -27.99 30.21
CA LYS A 394 -5.65 -27.78 30.75
C LYS A 394 -5.50 -26.45 31.49
N SER A 395 -6.07 -25.37 30.96
CA SER A 395 -6.03 -24.04 31.60
C SER A 395 -6.79 -24.01 32.92
N ASP A 396 -7.96 -24.63 32.98
CA ASP A 396 -8.80 -24.69 34.19
C ASP A 396 -8.15 -25.58 35.26
N SER A 397 -7.49 -26.67 34.84
CA SER A 397 -6.71 -27.52 35.74
C SER A 397 -5.51 -26.79 36.34
N GLN A 398 -4.79 -26.01 35.52
CA GLN A 398 -3.65 -25.22 35.98
C GLN A 398 -4.10 -24.11 36.95
N LEU A 399 -5.16 -23.39 36.61
CA LEU A 399 -5.73 -22.34 37.45
C LEU A 399 -6.24 -22.90 38.78
N ARG A 400 -6.88 -24.06 38.76
CA ARG A 400 -7.29 -24.77 39.97
C ARG A 400 -6.10 -25.15 40.85
N ALA A 401 -5.01 -25.65 40.26
CA ALA A 401 -3.80 -26.00 41.00
C ALA A 401 -3.15 -24.76 41.65
N GLU A 402 -3.10 -23.63 40.94
CA GLU A 402 -2.62 -22.35 41.47
C GLU A 402 -3.51 -21.86 42.63
N ALA A 403 -4.83 -21.93 42.47
CA ALA A 403 -5.79 -21.54 43.52
C ALA A 403 -5.67 -22.44 44.77
N ILE A 404 -5.51 -23.75 44.60
CA ILE A 404 -5.26 -24.69 45.71
C ILE A 404 -3.95 -24.35 46.43
N THR A 405 -2.89 -24.09 45.67
CA THR A 405 -1.59 -23.73 46.23
C THR A 405 -1.69 -22.45 47.07
N LEU A 406 -2.39 -21.43 46.55
CA LEU A 406 -2.63 -20.18 47.28
C LEU A 406 -3.48 -20.41 48.54
N TYR A 407 -4.52 -21.24 48.45
CA TYR A 407 -5.39 -21.60 49.57
C TYR A 407 -4.62 -22.29 50.70
N CYS A 408 -3.81 -23.30 50.37
CA CYS A 408 -2.97 -24.01 51.33
C CYS A 408 -1.94 -23.08 51.98
N LYS A 409 -1.27 -22.23 51.19
CA LYS A 409 -0.31 -21.24 51.71
C LYS A 409 -0.98 -20.30 52.72
N LEU A 410 -2.16 -19.80 52.39
CA LEU A 410 -2.89 -18.87 53.25
C LEU A 410 -3.39 -19.53 54.55
N LEU A 411 -3.70 -20.84 54.53
CA LEU A 411 -4.04 -21.64 55.70
C LEU A 411 -2.83 -21.88 56.60
N LEU A 412 -1.69 -22.29 56.04
CA LEU A 412 -0.48 -22.59 56.82
C LEU A 412 0.04 -21.34 57.55
N GLU A 413 0.13 -20.22 56.85
CA GLU A 413 0.49 -18.93 57.45
C GLU A 413 -0.54 -18.40 58.49
N SER A 414 -1.70 -19.04 58.64
CA SER A 414 -2.68 -18.72 59.69
C SER A 414 -2.44 -19.50 60.98
N GLN A 415 -1.88 -20.71 60.88
CA GLN A 415 -1.55 -21.54 62.03
C GLN A 415 -0.27 -21.06 62.74
N ASP A 416 0.74 -20.61 61.99
CA ASP A 416 2.02 -20.10 62.54
C ASP A 416 1.92 -18.79 63.33
N LYS A 417 0.79 -18.07 63.28
CA LYS A 417 0.57 -16.81 64.04
C LYS A 417 -0.26 -16.98 65.31
N ASP A 418 -0.85 -18.16 65.50
CA ASP A 418 -1.66 -18.51 66.67
C ASP A 418 -0.90 -19.38 67.70
N SER A 419 0.36 -19.72 67.38
CA SER A 419 1.38 -20.30 68.27
C SER A 419 2.41 -19.25 68.65
#